data_AF-A0A137NRU4-F1
#
_entry.id   AF-A0A137NRU4-F1
#
_cell.length_a   1.000
_cell.length_b   1.000
_cell.length_c   1.000
_cell.angle_alpha   90.00
_cell.angle_beta   90.00
_cell.angle_gamma   90.00
#
_symmetry.space_group_name_H-M   'P 1'
#
loop_
_entity.id
_entity.type
_entity.pdbx_description
1 polymer ?
#
loop_
_entity_poly.entity_id
_entity_poly.type
_entity_poly.pdbx_seq_one_letter_code
_entity_poly.pdbx_strand_id
1 'polypeptide(L)'
;MEYYKDVDINLQEYDIYIIRIKRVYAFCFFISVITWGLTIVALNIGIDCVFFKREIPPNLLSIGIVMLFAMPTLRKTQPDIPEIGCALDFLCFIWCEILIGIAACMMLYSWLLRWKLPI
;
A
#
# COMPACT_ATOMS: atom_id res chain seq x y z
N MET A 1 -12.74 7.56 57.33
CA MET A 1 -13.11 7.93 55.96
C MET A 1 -12.67 9.37 55.72
N GLU A 2 -11.36 9.70 55.84
CA GLU A 2 -10.91 11.11 55.77
C GLU A 2 -9.37 11.26 55.66
N TYR A 3 -8.72 10.57 54.72
CA TYR A 3 -7.26 10.71 54.49
C TYR A 3 -6.91 10.78 52.99
N TYR A 4 -7.81 11.32 52.17
CA TYR A 4 -7.55 11.61 50.75
C TYR A 4 -8.16 12.97 50.38
N LYS A 5 -7.69 14.00 51.07
CA LYS A 5 -7.88 15.39 50.70
C LYS A 5 -6.48 16.02 50.70
N ASP A 6 -6.19 16.75 49.65
CA ASP A 6 -5.09 17.73 49.59
C ASP A 6 -3.70 17.20 49.21
N VAL A 7 -3.62 16.27 48.24
CA VAL A 7 -2.46 16.29 47.33
C VAL A 7 -2.81 17.22 46.19
N ASP A 8 -2.48 18.49 46.34
CA ASP A 8 -2.43 19.48 45.25
C ASP A 8 -1.34 19.04 44.25
N ILE A 9 -1.65 18.04 43.44
CA ILE A 9 -0.86 17.67 42.27
C ILE A 9 -0.93 18.89 41.35
N ASN A 10 0.09 19.73 41.40
CA ASN A 10 0.33 20.79 40.43
C ASN A 10 0.58 20.11 39.07
N LEU A 11 -0.50 19.76 38.38
CA LEU A 11 -0.46 19.29 37.01
C LEU A 11 -0.07 20.47 36.14
N GLN A 12 1.22 20.62 35.90
CA GLN A 12 1.75 21.60 34.98
C GLN A 12 1.51 21.06 33.57
N GLU A 13 0.40 21.46 32.95
CA GLU A 13 0.08 21.13 31.56
C GLU A 13 1.09 21.84 30.65
N TYR A 14 1.94 21.06 30.00
CA TYR A 14 2.86 21.53 28.97
C TYR A 14 2.27 21.18 27.59
N ASP A 15 1.74 22.18 26.90
CA ASP A 15 1.33 22.05 25.51
C ASP A 15 2.56 21.97 24.61
N ILE A 16 2.91 20.76 24.18
CA ILE A 16 3.98 20.53 23.21
C ILE A 16 3.39 20.56 21.80
N TYR A 17 3.67 21.61 21.05
CA TYR A 17 3.31 21.70 19.63
C TYR A 17 4.30 20.92 18.77
N ILE A 18 3.95 19.70 18.38
CA ILE A 18 4.74 18.89 17.45
C ILE A 18 4.35 19.28 16.01
N ILE A 19 5.23 20.03 15.33
CA ILE A 19 5.07 20.35 13.91
C ILE A 19 5.91 19.41 13.03
N ARG A 20 5.29 18.84 11.99
CA ARG A 20 6.01 18.01 11.03
C ARG A 20 6.83 18.85 10.06
N ILE A 21 8.04 18.39 9.79
CA ILE A 21 8.98 19.04 8.86
C ILE A 21 8.51 18.81 7.41
N LYS A 22 8.52 19.84 6.58
CA LYS A 22 8.12 19.79 5.14
C LYS A 22 8.78 18.67 4.34
N ARG A 23 9.99 18.23 4.73
CA ARG A 23 10.73 17.11 4.11
C ARG A 23 10.00 15.76 4.22
N VAL A 24 9.27 15.53 5.32
CA VAL A 24 8.48 14.32 5.54
C VAL A 24 7.38 14.22 4.48
N TYR A 25 6.68 15.31 4.21
CA TYR A 25 5.64 15.36 3.17
C TYR A 25 6.20 15.09 1.76
N ALA A 26 7.37 15.65 1.43
CA ALA A 26 8.01 15.43 0.14
C ALA A 26 8.38 13.95 -0.07
N PHE A 27 8.89 13.28 0.97
CA PHE A 27 9.21 11.85 0.91
C PHE A 27 7.95 10.99 0.76
N CYS A 28 6.89 11.27 1.53
CA CYS A 28 5.62 10.53 1.41
C CYS A 28 4.99 10.69 0.02
N PHE A 29 5.05 11.89 -0.56
CA PHE A 29 4.58 12.14 -1.92
C PHE A 29 5.40 11.34 -2.95
N PHE A 30 6.72 11.33 -2.84
CA PHE A 30 7.59 10.56 -3.72
C PHE A 30 7.26 9.07 -3.70
N ILE A 31 7.10 8.48 -2.52
CA ILE A 31 6.69 7.06 -2.38
C ILE A 31 5.33 6.82 -3.03
N SER A 32 4.36 7.72 -2.83
CA SER A 32 3.03 7.59 -3.46
C SER A 32 3.10 7.60 -4.99
N VAL A 33 3.95 8.43 -5.58
CA VAL A 33 4.16 8.46 -7.04
C VAL A 33 4.74 7.12 -7.54
N ILE A 34 5.72 6.57 -6.82
CA ILE A 34 6.30 5.25 -7.16
C ILE A 34 5.23 4.15 -7.08
N THR A 35 4.46 4.13 -5.99
CA THR A 35 3.35 3.19 -5.76
C THR A 35 2.34 3.22 -6.90
N TRP A 36 1.94 4.42 -7.36
CA TRP A 36 1.09 4.58 -8.53
C TRP A 36 1.73 4.08 -9.82
N GLY A 37 3.00 4.39 -10.06
CA GLY A 37 3.73 3.92 -11.23
C GLY A 37 3.79 2.39 -11.30
N LEU A 38 4.08 1.75 -10.16
CA LEU A 38 4.11 0.30 -10.03
C LEU A 38 2.73 -0.33 -10.31
N THR A 39 1.65 0.25 -9.79
CA THR A 39 0.27 -0.18 -10.07
C THR A 39 -0.06 -0.10 -11.57
N ILE A 40 0.31 0.99 -12.23
CA ILE A 40 0.04 1.18 -13.67
C ILE A 40 0.82 0.14 -14.49
N VAL A 41 2.08 -0.13 -14.14
CA VAL A 41 2.87 -1.16 -14.83
C VAL A 41 2.25 -2.56 -14.64
N ALA A 42 1.84 -2.90 -13.41
CA ALA A 42 1.18 -4.18 -13.12
C ALA A 42 -0.13 -4.34 -13.90
N LEU A 43 -0.95 -3.28 -13.99
CA LEU A 43 -2.17 -3.28 -14.80
C LEU A 43 -1.88 -3.47 -16.28
N ASN A 44 -0.90 -2.75 -16.84
CA ASN A 44 -0.52 -2.91 -18.24
C ASN A 44 -0.11 -4.35 -18.55
N ILE A 45 0.69 -4.97 -17.67
CA ILE A 45 1.03 -6.39 -17.80
C ILE A 45 -0.25 -7.24 -17.79
N GLY A 46 -1.16 -7.04 -16.83
CA GLY A 46 -2.42 -7.79 -16.75
C GLY A 46 -3.30 -7.63 -18.01
N ILE A 47 -3.41 -6.42 -18.55
CA ILE A 47 -4.12 -6.12 -19.79
C ILE A 47 -3.44 -6.83 -20.97
N ASP A 48 -2.11 -6.75 -21.07
CA ASP A 48 -1.35 -7.41 -22.14
C ASP A 48 -1.53 -8.92 -22.16
N CYS A 49 -1.66 -9.52 -20.99
CA CYS A 49 -1.89 -10.95 -20.84
C CYS A 49 -3.27 -11.38 -21.37
N VAL A 50 -4.29 -10.58 -21.09
CA VAL A 50 -5.68 -10.85 -21.50
C VAL A 50 -5.90 -10.53 -22.98
N PHE A 51 -5.51 -9.33 -23.43
CA PHE A 51 -5.83 -8.83 -24.77
C PHE A 51 -4.84 -9.27 -25.85
N PHE A 52 -3.55 -9.06 -25.63
CA PHE A 52 -2.50 -9.36 -26.62
C PHE A 52 -2.08 -10.82 -26.61
N LYS A 53 -2.69 -11.60 -25.72
CA LYS A 53 -2.44 -13.01 -25.52
C LYS A 53 -0.96 -13.38 -25.38
N ARG A 54 -0.16 -12.54 -24.73
CA ARG A 54 1.26 -12.82 -24.54
C ARG A 54 1.47 -13.94 -23.53
N GLU A 55 2.37 -14.87 -23.85
CA GLU A 55 2.76 -15.92 -22.91
C GLU A 55 3.55 -15.28 -21.77
N ILE A 56 3.06 -15.46 -20.55
CA ILE A 56 3.72 -14.96 -19.34
C ILE A 56 4.67 -16.06 -18.87
N PRO A 57 5.95 -15.76 -18.65
CA PRO A 57 6.83 -16.67 -17.92
C PRO A 57 6.21 -16.99 -16.55
N PRO A 58 6.25 -18.25 -16.07
CA PRO A 58 5.72 -18.61 -14.76
C PRO A 58 6.23 -17.70 -13.63
N ASN A 59 7.47 -17.23 -13.77
CA ASN A 59 8.13 -16.32 -12.82
C ASN A 59 7.43 -14.96 -12.69
N LEU A 60 6.76 -14.47 -13.74
CA LEU A 60 6.02 -13.20 -13.69
C LEU A 60 4.58 -13.40 -13.21
N LEU A 61 4.05 -14.62 -13.15
CA LEU A 61 2.67 -14.87 -12.69
C LEU A 61 2.46 -14.43 -11.24
N SER A 62 3.49 -14.59 -10.40
CA SER A 62 3.43 -14.23 -8.98
C SER A 62 3.59 -12.73 -8.72
N ILE A 63 3.96 -11.92 -9.71
CA ILE A 63 4.34 -10.51 -9.47
C ILE A 63 3.18 -9.69 -8.91
N GLY A 64 1.96 -9.91 -9.39
CA GLY A 64 0.77 -9.22 -8.88
C GLY A 64 0.45 -9.59 -7.43
N ILE A 65 0.59 -10.88 -7.07
CA ILE A 65 0.35 -11.39 -5.71
C ILE A 65 1.43 -10.86 -4.75
N VAL A 66 2.70 -10.96 -5.15
CA VAL A 66 3.83 -10.47 -4.34
C VAL A 66 3.70 -8.97 -4.12
N MET A 67 3.34 -8.20 -5.14
CA MET A 67 3.16 -6.76 -5.01
C MET A 67 2.02 -6.39 -4.07
N LEU A 68 0.91 -7.13 -4.09
CA LEU A 68 -0.22 -6.93 -3.17
C LEU A 68 0.21 -7.04 -1.70
N PHE A 69 1.06 -8.03 -1.37
CA PHE A 69 1.58 -8.18 -0.01
C PHE A 69 2.82 -7.32 0.30
N ALA A 70 3.52 -6.82 -0.71
CA ALA A 70 4.68 -5.94 -0.52
C ALA A 70 4.29 -4.49 -0.20
N MET A 71 3.19 -4.00 -0.76
CA MET A 71 2.75 -2.60 -0.64
C MET A 71 2.45 -2.15 0.81
N PRO A 72 1.83 -2.98 1.68
CA PRO A 72 1.67 -2.63 3.10
C PRO A 72 3.01 -2.39 3.81
N THR A 73 4.03 -3.18 3.46
CA THR A 73 5.38 -3.02 4.02
C THR A 73 6.01 -1.71 3.53
N LEU A 74 5.84 -1.37 2.25
CA LEU A 74 6.32 -0.10 1.69
C LEU A 74 5.67 1.09 2.39
N ARG A 75 4.37 1.03 2.67
CA ARG A 75 3.65 2.06 3.43
C ARG A 75 4.21 2.22 4.85
N LYS A 76 4.55 1.13 5.53
CA LYS A 76 5.16 1.15 6.87
C LYS A 76 6.57 1.78 6.92
N THR A 77 7.25 1.92 5.77
CA THR A 77 8.56 2.61 5.73
C THR A 77 8.45 4.13 5.82
N GLN A 78 7.26 4.69 5.67
CA GLN A 78 7.06 6.13 5.76
C GLN A 78 7.26 6.61 7.21
N PRO A 79 7.96 7.73 7.41
CA PRO A 79 8.27 8.22 8.74
C PRO A 79 7.03 8.74 9.46
N ASP A 80 6.87 8.31 10.72
CA ASP A 80 5.82 8.77 11.62
C ASP A 80 4.40 8.55 11.05
N ILE A 81 4.15 7.42 10.36
CA ILE A 81 2.79 7.16 9.87
C ILE A 81 1.85 6.77 11.02
N PRO A 82 0.69 7.43 11.15
CA PRO A 82 -0.37 6.89 11.98
C PRO A 82 -0.85 5.55 11.40
N GLU A 83 -1.33 4.65 12.26
CA GLU A 83 -1.58 3.25 11.88
C GLU A 83 -2.57 3.12 10.69
N ILE A 84 -3.66 3.88 10.68
CA ILE A 84 -4.69 3.86 9.63
C ILE A 84 -5.35 5.24 9.49
N GLY A 85 -5.60 5.68 8.26
CA GLY A 85 -6.47 6.84 7.99
C GLY A 85 -5.73 8.13 7.63
N CYS A 86 -4.47 8.03 7.19
CA CYS A 86 -3.78 9.17 6.61
C CYS A 86 -4.40 9.55 5.25
N ALA A 87 -4.35 10.83 4.87
CA ALA A 87 -4.87 11.29 3.58
C ALA A 87 -4.25 10.52 2.38
N LEU A 88 -2.98 10.10 2.51
CA LEU A 88 -2.29 9.32 1.49
C LEU A 88 -2.87 7.92 1.32
N ASP A 89 -3.44 7.35 2.37
CA ASP A 89 -4.00 6.00 2.36
C ASP A 89 -5.29 5.96 1.53
N PHE A 90 -6.11 7.00 1.71
CA PHE A 90 -7.35 7.18 0.96
C PHE A 90 -7.11 7.52 -0.52
N LEU A 91 -6.09 8.32 -0.82
CA LEU A 91 -5.81 8.76 -2.20
C LEU A 91 -4.99 7.76 -3.01
N CYS A 92 -4.08 7.03 -2.38
CA CYS A 92 -3.12 6.18 -3.10
C CYS A 92 -3.26 4.71 -2.71
N PHE A 93 -3.11 4.40 -1.42
CA PHE A 93 -2.93 3.02 -0.98
C PHE A 93 -4.13 2.12 -1.34
N ILE A 94 -5.35 2.53 -0.97
CA ILE A 94 -6.56 1.73 -1.21
C ILE A 94 -6.79 1.48 -2.71
N TRP A 95 -6.67 2.53 -3.53
CA TRP A 95 -6.88 2.42 -4.97
C TRP A 95 -5.81 1.57 -5.65
N CYS A 96 -4.54 1.75 -5.26
CA CYS A 96 -3.44 0.99 -5.82
C CYS A 96 -3.56 -0.51 -5.48
N GLU A 97 -3.95 -0.84 -4.25
CA GLU A 97 -4.12 -2.21 -3.79
C GLU A 97 -5.27 -2.92 -4.52
N ILE A 98 -6.41 -2.23 -4.71
CA ILE A 98 -7.54 -2.75 -5.50
C ILE A 98 -7.11 -3.02 -6.95
N LEU A 99 -6.44 -2.07 -7.59
CA LEU A 99 -6.01 -2.19 -8.98
C LEU A 99 -4.99 -3.32 -9.19
N ILE A 100 -4.05 -3.49 -8.26
CA ILE A 100 -3.10 -4.61 -8.29
C ILE A 100 -3.83 -5.95 -8.09
N GLY A 101 -4.83 -6.01 -7.21
CA GLY A 101 -5.68 -7.19 -7.04
C GLY A 101 -6.39 -7.58 -8.34
N ILE A 102 -6.94 -6.60 -9.06
CA ILE A 102 -7.57 -6.83 -10.37
C ILE A 102 -6.53 -7.32 -11.38
N ALA A 103 -5.35 -6.68 -11.46
CA ALA A 103 -4.26 -7.10 -12.34
C ALA A 103 -3.83 -8.55 -12.07
N ALA A 104 -3.66 -8.92 -10.80
CA ALA A 104 -3.29 -10.28 -10.40
C ALA A 104 -4.34 -11.31 -10.81
N CYS A 105 -5.63 -11.01 -10.59
CA CYS A 105 -6.73 -11.86 -11.05
C CYS A 105 -6.73 -12.03 -12.58
N MET A 106 -6.51 -10.96 -13.35
CA MET A 106 -6.43 -11.02 -14.81
C MET A 106 -5.27 -11.90 -15.29
N MET A 107 -4.10 -11.81 -14.64
CA MET A 107 -2.92 -12.64 -14.96
C MET A 107 -3.17 -14.12 -14.66
N LEU A 108 -3.71 -14.43 -13.47
CA LEU A 108 -4.06 -15.80 -13.07
C LEU A 108 -5.14 -16.40 -13.98
N TYR A 109 -6.17 -15.62 -14.30
CA TYR A 109 -7.26 -16.07 -15.19
C TYR A 109 -6.76 -16.33 -16.62
N SER A 110 -5.88 -15.46 -17.14
CA SER A 110 -5.24 -15.65 -18.44
C SER A 110 -4.41 -16.93 -18.50
N TRP A 111 -3.72 -17.26 -17.40
CA TRP A 111 -2.93 -18.48 -17.29
C TRP A 111 -3.83 -19.73 -17.19
N LEU A 112 -4.88 -19.69 -16.38
CA LEU A 112 -5.85 -20.78 -16.23
C LEU A 112 -6.53 -21.14 -17.56
N LEU A 113 -6.94 -20.15 -18.34
CA LEU A 113 -7.55 -20.36 -19.66
C LEU A 113 -6.59 -20.99 -20.68
N ARG A 114 -5.28 -20.81 -20.50
CA ARG A 114 -4.25 -21.31 -21.42
C ARG A 114 -3.65 -22.64 -20.99
N TRP A 115 -4.05 -23.16 -19.84
CA TRP A 115 -3.65 -24.48 -19.39
C TRP A 115 -4.19 -25.54 -20.36
N LYS A 116 -3.38 -25.90 -21.35
CA LYS A 116 -3.64 -27.07 -22.17
C LYS A 116 -3.35 -28.31 -21.33
N LEU A 117 -4.34 -29.18 -21.19
CA LEU A 117 -4.14 -30.53 -20.69
C LEU A 117 -3.00 -31.17 -21.50
N PRO A 118 -1.97 -31.77 -20.87
CA PRO A 118 -1.02 -32.59 -21.60
C PRO A 118 -1.81 -33.75 -22.21
N ILE A 119 -1.93 -33.76 -23.54
CA ILE A 119 -2.47 -34.89 -24.31
C ILE A 119 -1.33 -35.88 -24.53
#